data_AF-A0A930WHI1-F1
#
_entry.id   AF-A0A930WHI1-F1
#
_cell.length_a   1.000
_cell.length_b   1.000
_cell.length_c   1.000
_cell.angle_alpha   90.00
_cell.angle_beta   90.00
_cell.angle_gamma   90.00
#
_symmetry.space_group_name_H-M   'P 1'
#
loop_
_entity.id
_entity.type
_entity.pdbx_description
1 polymer ?
#
loop_
_entity_poly.entity_id
_entity_poly.type
_entity_poly.pdbx_seq_one_letter_code
_entity_poly.pdbx_strand_id
1 'polypeptide(L)'
;TYVAVLILLAGGLVTLEKGTGWALFRYLPAVVLVYLISMLLCTFGTWDMAATKPAYGALKNSLTYAMVFTMLLRCDIRKVLKLGPRMLLGFFSASLTIMIGFVVAYLVMKGLIGVD
;
A
#
# COMPACT_ATOMS: atom_id res chain seq x y z
N THR A 1 14.08 -14.64 -10.21
CA THR A 1 12.76 -15.09 -10.70
C THR A 1 11.62 -14.38 -10.00
N TYR A 2 11.62 -14.27 -8.66
CA TYR A 2 10.59 -13.56 -7.88
C TYR A 2 10.20 -12.17 -8.41
N VAL A 3 11.18 -11.28 -8.53
CA VAL A 3 10.92 -9.92 -9.03
C VAL A 3 10.35 -9.92 -10.46
N ALA A 4 10.79 -10.83 -11.32
CA ALA A 4 10.29 -10.93 -12.69
C ALA A 4 8.82 -11.36 -12.74
N VAL A 5 8.42 -12.32 -11.90
CA VAL A 5 7.01 -12.74 -11.81
C VAL A 5 6.14 -11.63 -11.22
N LEU A 6 6.63 -10.90 -10.22
CA LEU A 6 5.90 -9.74 -9.69
C LEU A 6 5.69 -8.64 -10.75
N ILE A 7 6.72 -8.33 -11.54
CA ILE A 7 6.62 -7.33 -12.62
C ILE A 7 5.67 -7.81 -13.71
N LEU A 8 5.75 -9.09 -14.10
CA LEU A 8 4.84 -9.68 -15.09
C LEU A 8 3.38 -9.63 -14.60
N LEU A 9 3.15 -10.01 -13.35
CA LEU A 9 1.82 -10.03 -12.74
C LEU A 9 1.26 -8.61 -12.62
N ALA A 10 2.06 -7.65 -12.18
CA ALA A 10 1.67 -6.24 -12.11
C ALA A 10 1.37 -5.66 -13.50
N GLY A 11 2.24 -5.92 -14.49
CA GLY A 11 2.04 -5.46 -15.87
C GLY A 11 0.81 -6.09 -16.52
N GLY A 12 0.61 -7.40 -16.33
CA GLY A 12 -0.54 -8.14 -16.83
C GLY A 12 -1.86 -7.62 -16.26
N LEU A 13 -1.95 -7.46 -14.95
CA LEU A 13 -3.17 -6.96 -14.29
C LEU A 13 -3.48 -5.51 -14.65
N VAL A 14 -2.47 -4.62 -14.73
CA VAL A 14 -2.70 -3.22 -15.13
C VAL A 14 -3.11 -3.12 -16.60
N THR A 15 -2.56 -3.97 -17.46
CA THR A 15 -2.96 -4.02 -18.88
C THR A 15 -4.40 -4.55 -19.01
N LEU A 16 -4.75 -5.57 -18.23
CA LEU A 16 -6.09 -6.15 -18.19
C LEU A 16 -7.12 -5.15 -17.65
N GLU A 17 -6.80 -4.42 -16.58
CA GLU A 17 -7.63 -3.36 -15.99
C GLU A 17 -7.97 -2.28 -17.02
N LYS A 18 -6.98 -1.83 -17.80
CA LYS A 18 -7.17 -0.82 -18.84
C LYS A 18 -7.91 -1.33 -20.08
N GLY A 19 -7.78 -2.62 -20.40
CA GLY A 19 -8.32 -3.21 -21.63
C GLY A 19 -9.73 -3.80 -21.53
N THR A 20 -10.11 -4.37 -20.38
CA THR A 20 -11.34 -5.19 -20.27
C THR A 20 -12.52 -4.49 -19.60
N GLY A 21 -12.30 -3.41 -18.86
CA GLY A 21 -13.37 -2.63 -18.21
C GLY A 21 -14.27 -3.44 -17.28
N TRP A 22 -13.84 -4.60 -16.78
CA TRP A 22 -14.66 -5.47 -15.95
C TRP A 22 -15.10 -4.77 -14.65
N ALA A 23 -16.33 -5.04 -14.22
CA ALA A 23 -16.91 -4.47 -13.00
C ALA A 23 -16.06 -4.75 -11.75
N LEU A 24 -15.29 -5.84 -11.74
CA LEU A 24 -14.38 -6.19 -10.64
C LEU A 24 -13.26 -5.15 -10.46
N PHE A 25 -12.68 -4.61 -11.54
CA PHE A 25 -11.66 -3.58 -11.47
C PHE A 25 -12.19 -2.23 -10.96
N ARG A 26 -13.51 -2.04 -10.96
CA ARG A 26 -14.14 -0.84 -10.37
C ARG A 26 -14.11 -0.87 -8.84
N TYR A 27 -14.16 -2.06 -8.24
CA TYR A 27 -14.14 -2.23 -6.78
C TYR A 27 -12.74 -2.57 -6.26
N LEU A 28 -12.00 -3.43 -6.98
CA LEU A 28 -10.63 -3.82 -6.64
C LEU A 28 -9.69 -3.33 -7.74
N PRO A 29 -8.96 -2.21 -7.53
CA PRO A 29 -7.98 -1.75 -8.51
C PRO A 29 -6.86 -2.79 -8.65
N ALA A 30 -6.18 -2.81 -9.81
CA ALA A 30 -5.18 -3.84 -10.10
C ALA A 30 -4.09 -3.94 -9.01
N VAL A 31 -3.69 -2.83 -8.41
CA VAL A 31 -2.69 -2.78 -7.32
C VAL A 31 -3.10 -3.64 -6.12
N VAL A 32 -4.39 -3.64 -5.76
CA VAL A 32 -4.91 -4.45 -4.64
C VAL A 32 -4.91 -5.93 -5.01
N LEU A 33 -5.25 -6.28 -6.25
CA LEU A 33 -5.23 -7.66 -6.73
C LEU A 33 -3.81 -8.22 -6.80
N VAL A 34 -2.82 -7.42 -7.21
CA VAL A 34 -1.40 -7.82 -7.17
C VAL A 34 -1.00 -8.21 -5.75
N TYR A 35 -1.39 -7.41 -4.76
CA TYR A 35 -1.12 -7.71 -3.34
C TYR A 35 -1.83 -8.99 -2.88
N LEU A 36 -3.12 -9.14 -3.18
CA LEU A 36 -3.91 -10.29 -2.76
C LEU A 36 -3.41 -11.60 -3.38
N ILE A 37 -3.13 -11.60 -4.68
CA ILE A 37 -2.61 -12.78 -5.40
C ILE A 37 -1.20 -13.14 -4.91
N SER A 38 -0.33 -12.15 -4.70
CA SER A 38 1.02 -12.42 -4.15
C SER A 38 0.98 -12.98 -2.73
N MET A 39 0.03 -12.54 -1.91
CA MET A 39 -0.16 -13.08 -0.56
C MET A 39 -0.72 -14.51 -0.58
N LEU A 40 -1.69 -14.81 -1.47
CA LEU A 40 -2.19 -16.17 -1.68
C LEU A 40 -1.10 -17.12 -2.17
N LEU A 41 -0.28 -16.69 -3.13
CA LEU A 41 0.87 -17.45 -3.60
C LEU A 41 1.84 -17.78 -2.46
N CYS A 42 2.05 -16.83 -1.54
CA CYS A 42 2.83 -17.10 -0.32
C CYS A 42 2.17 -18.16 0.57
N THR A 43 0.83 -18.17 0.70
CA THR A 43 0.08 -19.20 1.45
C THR A 43 0.18 -20.58 0.80
N PHE A 44 0.22 -20.67 -0.52
CA PHE A 44 0.44 -21.93 -1.25
C PHE A 44 1.92 -22.39 -1.27
N GLY A 45 2.82 -21.68 -0.58
CA GLY A 45 4.23 -22.06 -0.45
C GLY A 45 5.06 -21.84 -1.72
N THR A 46 4.55 -21.11 -2.71
CA THR A 46 5.30 -20.88 -3.97
C THR A 46 6.51 -19.96 -3.78
N TRP A 47 6.56 -19.20 -2.67
CA TRP A 47 7.67 -18.32 -2.29
C TRP A 47 7.83 -18.27 -0.78
N ASP A 48 9.08 -18.30 -0.29
CA ASP A 48 9.41 -18.13 1.12
C ASP A 48 9.65 -16.63 1.44
N MET A 49 9.02 -16.11 2.49
CA MET A 49 9.22 -14.74 2.97
C MET A 49 10.68 -14.46 3.38
N ALA A 50 11.36 -15.43 4.00
CA ALA A 50 12.75 -15.28 4.44
C ALA A 50 13.70 -15.18 3.23
N ALA A 51 13.50 -16.02 2.23
CA ALA A 51 14.32 -16.03 1.01
C ALA A 51 14.09 -14.80 0.13
N THR A 52 12.87 -14.23 0.15
CA THR A 52 12.51 -13.06 -0.67
C THR A 52 12.76 -11.72 0.02
N LYS A 53 12.94 -11.70 1.35
CA LYS A 53 13.28 -10.50 2.15
C LYS A 53 14.47 -9.68 1.63
N PRO A 54 15.64 -10.26 1.26
CA PRO A 54 16.76 -9.47 0.75
C PRO A 54 16.44 -8.78 -0.58
N ALA A 55 15.75 -9.48 -1.49
CA ALA A 55 15.32 -8.91 -2.76
C ALA A 55 14.28 -7.79 -2.57
N TYR A 56 13.32 -7.99 -1.64
CA TYR A 56 12.34 -6.98 -1.28
C TYR A 56 12.99 -5.73 -0.66
N GLY A 57 13.93 -5.91 0.28
CA GLY A 57 14.62 -4.79 0.93
C GLY A 57 15.42 -3.93 -0.05
N ALA A 58 16.16 -4.56 -0.96
CA ALA A 58 16.92 -3.85 -1.99
C ALA A 58 16.01 -3.06 -2.96
N LEU A 59 14.87 -3.64 -3.33
CA LEU A 59 13.96 -3.05 -4.31
C LEU A 59 13.05 -1.97 -3.71
N LYS A 60 12.52 -2.19 -2.49
CA LYS A 60 11.59 -1.26 -1.83
C LYS A 60 12.16 0.15 -1.73
N ASN A 61 13.40 0.28 -1.23
CA ASN A 61 14.00 1.60 -1.02
C ASN A 61 14.25 2.31 -2.34
N SER A 62 14.83 1.61 -3.31
CA SER A 62 15.10 2.13 -4.66
C SER A 62 13.82 2.59 -5.37
N LEU A 63 12.75 1.80 -5.29
CA LEU A 63 11.45 2.16 -5.86
C LEU A 63 10.78 3.32 -5.12
N THR A 64 10.92 3.39 -3.79
CA THR A 64 10.38 4.51 -2.99
C THR A 64 11.04 5.82 -3.41
N TYR A 65 12.36 5.83 -3.55
CA TYR A 65 13.07 7.02 -4.02
C TYR A 65 12.68 7.41 -5.46
N ALA A 66 12.52 6.42 -6.35
CA ALA A 66 12.03 6.67 -7.70
C ALA A 66 10.61 7.26 -7.70
N MET A 67 9.72 6.79 -6.83
CA MET A 67 8.35 7.33 -6.68
C MET A 67 8.38 8.79 -6.24
N VAL A 68 9.16 9.13 -5.22
CA VAL A 68 9.29 10.53 -4.76
C VAL A 68 9.88 11.41 -5.86
N PHE A 69 10.92 10.94 -6.55
CA PHE A 69 11.53 11.69 -7.64
C PHE A 69 10.56 11.96 -8.78
N THR A 70 9.81 10.93 -9.22
CA THR A 70 8.80 11.09 -10.28
C THR A 70 7.66 12.00 -9.86
N MET A 71 7.30 12.02 -8.57
CA MET A 71 6.34 12.97 -8.02
C MET A 71 6.89 14.40 -8.06
N LEU A 72 8.13 14.63 -7.63
CA LEU A 72 8.78 15.95 -7.69
C LEU A 72 8.91 16.47 -9.12
N LEU A 73 9.17 15.60 -10.10
CA LEU A 73 9.25 15.99 -11.51
C LEU A 73 7.90 16.51 -12.05
N ARG A 74 6.78 15.95 -11.56
CA ARG A 74 5.42 16.37 -11.96
C ARG A 74 4.84 17.46 -11.07
N CYS A 75 5.41 17.69 -9.89
CA CYS A 75 4.94 18.67 -8.93
C CYS A 75 5.69 19.99 -9.02
N ASP A 76 4.96 21.09 -9.13
CA ASP A 76 5.50 22.44 -8.95
C ASP A 76 5.81 22.69 -7.46
N ILE A 77 7.08 22.96 -7.14
CA ILE A 77 7.58 23.20 -5.78
C ILE A 77 6.80 24.32 -5.08
N ARG A 78 6.39 25.37 -5.81
CA ARG A 78 5.63 26.48 -5.22
C ARG A 78 4.24 26.05 -4.75
N LYS A 79 3.61 25.09 -5.45
CA LYS A 79 2.32 24.53 -5.05
C LYS A 79 2.49 23.59 -3.85
N VAL A 80 3.53 22.75 -3.85
CA VAL A 80 3.83 21.84 -2.74
C VAL A 80 4.02 22.60 -1.43
N LEU A 81 4.82 23.67 -1.44
CA LEU A 81 5.07 24.50 -0.24
C LEU A 81 3.79 25.15 0.30
N LYS A 82 2.88 25.60 -0.58
CA LYS A 82 1.59 26.19 -0.18
C LYS A 82 0.59 25.16 0.33
N LEU A 83 0.64 23.92 -0.17
CA LEU A 83 -0.20 22.83 0.33
C LEU A 83 0.29 22.25 1.66
N GLY A 84 1.59 22.29 1.93
CA GLY A 84 2.24 21.79 3.15
C GLY A 84 1.46 22.06 4.45
N PRO A 85 1.12 23.32 4.79
CA PRO A 85 0.42 23.62 6.04
C PRO A 85 -1.00 23.03 6.11
N ARG A 86 -1.74 22.98 5.00
CA ARG A 86 -3.09 22.38 4.97
C ARG A 86 -3.03 20.85 5.12
N MET A 87 -2.03 20.21 4.53
CA MET A 87 -1.84 18.76 4.66
C MET A 87 -1.40 18.37 6.08
N LEU A 88 -0.53 19.15 6.72
CA LEU A 88 -0.11 18.91 8.10
C LEU A 88 -1.29 18.99 9.08
N LEU A 89 -2.16 20.00 8.95
CA LEU A 89 -3.35 20.09 9.80
C LEU A 89 -4.28 18.88 9.63
N GLY A 90 -4.49 18.42 8.38
CA GLY A 90 -5.25 17.20 8.11
C GLY A 90 -4.58 15.95 8.68
N PHE A 91 -3.26 15.87 8.67
CA PHE A 91 -2.51 14.76 9.26
C PHE A 91 -2.66 14.72 10.79
N PHE A 92 -2.55 15.87 11.46
CA PHE A 92 -2.73 15.95 12.91
C PHE A 92 -4.18 15.68 13.34
N SER A 93 -5.17 16.16 12.59
CA SER A 93 -6.57 15.84 12.90
C SER A 93 -6.88 14.36 12.70
N ALA A 94 -6.39 13.76 11.61
CA ALA A 94 -6.55 12.34 11.35
C ALA A 94 -5.83 11.49 12.40
N SER A 95 -4.60 11.84 12.78
CA SER A 95 -3.84 11.09 13.78
C SER A 95 -4.50 11.12 15.16
N LEU A 96 -5.03 12.26 15.59
CA LEU A 96 -5.81 12.37 16.82
C LEU A 96 -7.10 11.56 16.75
N THR A 97 -7.82 11.61 15.62
CA THR A 97 -9.05 10.85 15.42
C THR A 97 -8.79 9.33 15.49
N ILE A 98 -7.72 8.86 14.86
CA ILE A 98 -7.31 7.44 14.91
C ILE A 98 -6.92 7.05 16.35
N MET A 99 -6.16 7.88 17.05
CA MET A 99 -5.77 7.63 18.44
C MET A 99 -7.00 7.46 19.34
N ILE A 100 -7.97 8.37 19.24
CA ILE A 100 -9.24 8.27 19.99
C ILE A 100 -10.00 7.02 19.57
N GLY A 101 -10.09 6.71 18.28
CA GLY A 101 -10.74 5.51 17.76
C GLY A 101 -10.16 4.22 18.35
N PHE A 102 -8.83 4.12 18.46
CA PHE A 102 -8.16 2.99 19.11
C PHE A 102 -8.50 2.88 20.60
N VAL A 103 -8.50 4.00 21.34
CA VAL A 103 -8.85 4.01 22.77
C VAL A 103 -10.30 3.57 22.96
N VAL A 104 -11.24 4.09 22.17
CA VAL A 104 -12.66 3.71 22.23
C VAL A 104 -12.85 2.24 21.88
N ALA A 105 -12.23 1.76 20.80
CA ALA A 105 -12.29 0.35 20.41
C ALA A 105 -11.74 -0.56 21.50
N TYR A 106 -10.62 -0.19 22.13
CA TYR A 106 -10.07 -0.92 23.26
C TYR A 106 -11.03 -0.92 24.46
N LEU A 107 -11.62 0.22 24.85
CA LEU A 107 -12.55 0.28 25.97
C LEU A 107 -13.82 -0.55 25.74
N VAL A 108 -14.36 -0.56 24.51
CA VAL A 108 -15.52 -1.36 24.13
C VAL A 108 -15.19 -2.85 24.14
N MET A 109 -14.03 -3.22 23.58
CA MET A 109 -13.66 -4.63 23.45
C MET A 109 -12.91 -5.21 24.66
N LYS A 110 -12.47 -4.38 25.60
CA LYS A 110 -11.82 -4.79 26.87
C LYS A 110 -12.62 -5.85 27.61
N GLY A 111 -13.96 -5.76 27.60
CA GLY A 111 -14.83 -6.75 28.25
C GLY A 111 -14.93 -8.07 27.49
N LEU A 112 -14.64 -8.09 26.18
CA LEU A 112 -14.80 -9.25 25.30
C LEU A 112 -13.47 -10.00 25.05
N ILE A 113 -12.33 -9.30 25.11
CA ILE A 113 -11.01 -9.85 24.74
C ILE A 113 -10.24 -10.43 25.94
N GLY A 114 -10.83 -10.42 27.15
CA GLY A 114 -10.27 -11.03 28.35
C GLY A 114 -9.75 -10.00 29.35
N VAL A 115 -10.09 -10.23 30.61
CA VAL A 115 -9.46 -9.56 31.76
C VAL A 115 -8.18 -10.35 32.03
N ASP A 116 -7.05 -9.83 31.57
CA ASP A 116 -5.71 -9.90 32.18
C ASP A 116 -4.75 -8.97 31.42
#